data_AF-A0A9W9S5K9-F1
#
_entry.id   AF-A0A9W9S5K9-F1
#
_cell.length_a   1.000
_cell.length_b   1.000
_cell.length_c   1.000
_cell.angle_alpha   90.00
_cell.angle_beta   90.00
_cell.angle_gamma   90.00
#
_symmetry.space_group_name_H-M   'P 1'
#
loop_
_entity.id
_entity.type
_entity.pdbx_description
1 polymer ?
#
loop_
_entity_poly.entity_id
_entity_poly.type
_entity_poly.pdbx_seq_one_letter_code
_entity_poly.pdbx_strand_id
1 'polypeptide(L)'
;MEEAREPFFLPHVMPRCLRQMTQSPPVCLLRDGDFQATQILREHGQKSGSSSHSITQASNLASGLSDVIVILERPRIVESHSPNQSFDDFVNGCDTLQVVDELLRFASRGTRNIGTVTVINAFSLQPEKNAEADLRCEGMLARFLQVKRPQVIIHCTNSVYKSSWMSRFNFGGKPYRIRSEQIEIVEGHTAIVIPSFHPSHAVNYLKYRLELRVLLMYHFALAFHSLGDRTAIPCCAKELQDLCLYKGERKEDKCPISDWDLASCISDKVNKSYLDCGKDVVPLSMGVFADEDLSDKINRESDTFDSMSFWLSLLLEKPQKFELFGIASASFLLKRANTNLNPVYSRISSALLDLVTDRDHWFFKAEDIDVADLEEKFSAVSLHVDPQIFHVIDANRKACVSVEKTLGLVERGQVIDFTVKTPPHYGAVVLQNVLLAKYLASSPRITISTALRMEALSKRCSVINETSRKHSEVEGQLPDTEIIFHVKRLLECLRKLRMELEAILE
;
A
#
# COMPACT_ATOMS: atom_id res chain seq x y z
N MET A 1 -2.93 -34.63 14.86
CA MET A 1 -2.51 -33.23 15.09
C MET A 1 -2.93 -32.46 13.86
N GLU A 2 -4.13 -31.91 13.88
CA GLU A 2 -4.57 -30.93 12.88
C GLU A 2 -3.73 -29.66 13.09
N GLU A 3 -2.93 -29.29 12.10
CA GLU A 3 -2.38 -27.94 12.03
C GLU A 3 -3.54 -26.96 12.04
N ALA A 4 -3.60 -26.14 13.08
CA ALA A 4 -4.53 -25.02 13.15
C ALA A 4 -4.28 -24.13 11.92
N ARG A 5 -5.19 -24.19 10.93
CA ARG A 5 -5.24 -23.23 9.84
C ARG A 5 -5.31 -21.84 10.46
N GLU A 6 -4.26 -21.03 10.31
CA GLU A 6 -4.30 -19.62 10.70
C GLU A 6 -5.55 -19.00 10.05
N PRO A 7 -6.37 -18.24 10.80
CA PRO A 7 -7.49 -17.54 10.21
C PRO A 7 -6.94 -16.58 9.14
N PHE A 8 -7.46 -16.74 7.91
CA PHE A 8 -7.06 -16.17 6.63
C PHE A 8 -7.08 -14.61 6.51
N PHE A 9 -6.90 -13.87 7.60
CA PHE A 9 -7.01 -12.41 7.64
C PHE A 9 -5.66 -11.68 7.81
N LEU A 10 -4.53 -12.39 7.75
CA LEU A 10 -3.21 -11.78 7.84
C LEU A 10 -2.59 -11.63 6.43
N PRO A 11 -2.56 -10.40 5.89
CA PRO A 11 -2.00 -10.18 4.56
C PRO A 11 -0.50 -10.45 4.50
N HIS A 12 -0.08 -11.09 3.41
CA HIS A 12 1.32 -11.44 3.19
C HIS A 12 2.19 -10.25 2.77
N VAL A 13 1.61 -9.20 2.18
CA VAL A 13 2.33 -7.99 1.72
C VAL A 13 1.74 -6.73 2.40
N MET A 14 2.15 -6.52 3.66
CA MET A 14 1.90 -5.32 4.48
C MET A 14 3.18 -4.80 5.16
N PRO A 15 3.33 -3.48 5.44
CA PRO A 15 4.54 -2.95 6.06
C PRO A 15 4.81 -3.68 7.35
N ARG A 16 6.05 -4.15 7.55
CA ARG A 16 6.39 -4.97 8.71
C ARG A 16 6.07 -4.27 10.02
N CYS A 17 6.32 -2.97 10.10
CA CYS A 17 5.98 -2.17 11.28
C CYS A 17 4.47 -2.23 11.60
N LEU A 18 3.61 -2.14 10.59
CA LEU A 18 2.15 -2.24 10.77
C LEU A 18 1.71 -3.69 11.09
N ARG A 19 2.31 -4.69 10.45
CA ARG A 19 2.05 -6.12 10.74
C ARG A 19 2.46 -6.51 12.17
N GLN A 20 3.56 -5.96 12.67
CA GLN A 20 4.03 -6.18 14.04
C GLN A 20 3.11 -5.53 15.08
N MET A 21 2.41 -4.44 14.72
CA MET A 21 1.40 -3.83 15.59
C MET A 21 0.11 -4.66 15.63
N THR A 22 -0.27 -5.30 14.51
CA THR A 22 -1.43 -6.20 14.50
C THR A 22 -1.16 -7.44 15.33
N GLN A 23 -1.98 -7.65 16.35
CA GLN A 23 -1.88 -8.79 17.25
C GLN A 23 -3.28 -9.22 17.67
N SER A 24 -3.44 -10.50 17.99
CA SER A 24 -4.65 -10.96 18.64
C SER A 24 -4.71 -10.33 20.04
N PRO A 25 -5.70 -9.48 20.35
CA PRO A 25 -5.83 -8.88 21.66
C PRO A 25 -6.06 -9.94 22.74
N PRO A 26 -5.80 -9.61 24.01
CA PRO A 26 -6.21 -10.44 25.13
C PRO A 26 -7.72 -10.77 25.08
N VAL A 27 -8.10 -11.88 25.70
CA VAL A 27 -9.52 -12.21 25.88
C VAL A 27 -10.14 -11.16 26.81
N CYS A 28 -11.17 -10.47 26.33
CA CYS A 28 -11.98 -9.58 27.15
C CYS A 28 -13.25 -10.32 27.58
N LEU A 29 -13.54 -10.29 28.87
CA LEU A 29 -14.75 -10.88 29.43
C LEU A 29 -15.85 -9.82 29.52
N LEU A 30 -17.08 -10.25 29.25
CA LEU A 30 -18.28 -9.45 29.38
C LEU A 30 -18.45 -8.97 30.84
N ARG A 31 -18.82 -7.70 31.02
CA ARG A 31 -19.01 -7.06 32.33
C ARG A 31 -20.42 -6.48 32.44
N ASP A 32 -20.90 -6.29 33.67
CA ASP A 32 -22.19 -5.62 33.91
C ASP A 32 -22.27 -4.22 33.27
N GLY A 33 -21.14 -3.52 33.24
CA GLY A 33 -21.01 -2.22 32.58
C GLY A 33 -21.31 -2.26 31.08
N ASP A 34 -21.10 -3.39 30.40
CA ASP A 34 -21.40 -3.53 28.98
C ASP A 34 -22.91 -3.47 28.73
N PHE A 35 -23.69 -4.18 29.54
CA PHE A 35 -25.16 -4.16 29.47
C PHE A 35 -25.75 -2.82 29.90
N GLN A 36 -25.25 -2.25 31.00
CA GLN A 36 -25.73 -0.98 31.51
C GLN A 36 -25.48 0.17 30.52
N ALA A 37 -24.34 0.16 29.83
CA ALA A 37 -24.03 1.14 28.81
C ALA A 37 -25.02 1.09 27.64
N THR A 38 -25.36 -0.10 27.12
CA THR A 38 -26.39 -0.24 26.08
C THR A 38 -27.76 0.21 26.58
N GLN A 39 -28.10 -0.02 27.85
CA GLN A 39 -29.35 0.45 28.44
C GLN A 39 -29.44 1.98 28.50
N ILE A 40 -28.34 2.68 28.83
CA ILE A 40 -28.26 4.15 28.79
C ILE A 40 -28.60 4.69 27.39
N LEU A 41 -28.07 4.05 26.33
CA LEU A 41 -28.34 4.42 24.95
C LEU A 41 -29.83 4.19 24.58
N ARG A 42 -30.41 3.06 24.98
CA ARG A 42 -31.83 2.75 24.73
C ARG A 42 -32.76 3.75 25.39
N GLU A 43 -32.52 4.06 26.67
CA GLU A 43 -33.30 5.05 27.41
C GLU A 43 -33.19 6.44 26.80
N HIS A 44 -32.01 6.81 26.31
CA HIS A 44 -31.81 8.07 25.60
C HIS A 44 -32.65 8.12 24.33
N GLY A 45 -32.62 7.07 23.51
CA GLY A 45 -33.43 7.00 22.29
C GLY A 45 -34.93 7.06 22.54
N GLN A 46 -35.42 6.34 23.56
CA GLN A 46 -36.82 6.38 23.97
C GLN A 46 -37.25 7.79 24.39
N LYS A 47 -36.43 8.49 25.19
CA LYS A 47 -36.71 9.87 25.63
C LYS A 47 -36.68 10.88 24.49
N SER A 48 -35.82 10.65 23.49
CA SER A 48 -35.71 11.50 22.30
C SER A 48 -36.77 11.20 21.23
N GLY A 49 -37.65 10.22 21.45
CA GLY A 49 -38.68 9.80 20.48
C GLY A 49 -38.12 9.13 19.23
N SER A 50 -36.90 8.58 19.31
CA SER A 50 -36.27 7.88 18.19
C SER A 50 -37.02 6.58 17.85
N SER A 51 -36.99 6.18 16.58
CA SER A 51 -37.66 4.94 16.14
C SER A 51 -37.06 3.71 16.84
N SER A 52 -37.91 2.71 17.12
CA SER A 52 -37.46 1.43 17.72
C SER A 52 -36.36 0.75 16.88
N HIS A 53 -36.45 0.86 15.56
CA HIS A 53 -35.45 0.32 14.63
C HIS A 53 -34.10 1.04 14.80
N SER A 54 -34.07 2.38 14.80
CA SER A 54 -32.84 3.15 15.00
C SER A 54 -32.19 2.86 16.37
N ILE A 55 -33.02 2.75 17.41
CA ILE A 55 -32.55 2.38 18.77
C ILE A 55 -31.92 0.99 18.74
N THR A 56 -32.54 0.04 18.05
CA THR A 56 -32.04 -1.35 17.93
C THR A 56 -30.70 -1.38 17.21
N GLN A 57 -30.56 -0.75 16.05
CA GLN A 57 -29.29 -0.74 15.31
C GLN A 57 -28.17 -0.05 16.08
N ALA A 58 -28.46 1.10 16.71
CA ALA A 58 -27.48 1.79 17.55
C ALA A 58 -27.09 0.94 18.77
N SER A 59 -28.06 0.22 19.37
CA SER A 59 -27.80 -0.70 20.49
C SER A 59 -26.94 -1.89 20.07
N ASN A 60 -27.18 -2.45 18.88
CA ASN A 60 -26.41 -3.57 18.34
C ASN A 60 -24.95 -3.16 18.11
N LEU A 61 -24.71 -2.00 17.47
CA LEU A 61 -23.36 -1.43 17.35
C LEU A 61 -22.69 -1.21 18.72
N ALA A 62 -23.44 -0.72 19.71
CA ALA A 62 -22.91 -0.42 21.03
C ALA A 62 -22.79 -1.65 21.97
N SER A 63 -23.22 -2.84 21.54
CA SER A 63 -23.32 -4.03 22.40
C SER A 63 -22.00 -4.78 22.62
N GLY A 64 -20.95 -4.43 21.86
CA GLY A 64 -19.64 -5.07 21.99
C GLY A 64 -18.99 -4.91 23.37
N LEU A 65 -17.79 -5.45 23.52
CA LEU A 65 -17.07 -5.49 24.80
C LEU A 65 -16.44 -4.15 25.19
N SER A 66 -16.03 -4.04 26.46
CA SER A 66 -15.38 -2.85 27.04
C SER A 66 -13.87 -2.77 26.83
N ASP A 67 -13.23 -3.68 26.10
CA ASP A 67 -11.80 -3.57 25.80
C ASP A 67 -11.52 -2.41 24.85
N VAL A 68 -12.23 -2.35 23.72
CA VAL A 68 -12.09 -1.31 22.69
C VAL A 68 -13.44 -0.67 22.39
N ILE A 69 -13.47 0.66 22.35
CA ILE A 69 -14.63 1.43 21.87
C ILE A 69 -14.22 2.28 20.67
N VAL A 70 -15.00 2.24 19.59
CA VAL A 70 -14.88 3.17 18.46
C VAL A 70 -15.97 4.24 18.58
N ILE A 71 -15.56 5.50 18.64
CA ILE A 71 -16.49 6.65 18.69
C ILE A 71 -16.53 7.30 17.29
N LEU A 72 -17.67 7.19 16.61
CA LEU A 72 -17.97 7.88 15.36
C LEU A 72 -18.69 9.21 15.63
N GLU A 73 -18.97 10.01 14.61
CA GLU A 73 -19.61 11.32 14.79
C GLU A 73 -21.13 11.20 14.97
N ARG A 74 -21.84 10.85 13.90
CA ARG A 74 -23.31 10.87 13.80
C ARG A 74 -23.81 9.71 12.94
N PRO A 75 -25.04 9.23 13.20
CA PRO A 75 -25.72 8.36 12.23
C PRO A 75 -26.03 9.16 10.95
N ARG A 76 -26.04 8.47 9.81
CA ARG A 76 -26.48 9.05 8.53
C ARG A 76 -28.00 9.25 8.55
N ILE A 77 -28.49 10.32 7.90
CA ILE A 77 -29.91 10.45 7.58
C ILE A 77 -30.22 9.41 6.51
N VAL A 78 -31.01 8.38 6.85
CA VAL A 78 -31.43 7.37 5.88
C VAL A 78 -32.94 7.26 5.96
N GLU A 79 -33.62 7.68 4.89
CA GLU A 79 -35.07 7.59 4.73
C GLU A 79 -35.54 6.15 4.48
N SER A 80 -34.62 5.22 4.23
CA SER A 80 -34.88 3.89 3.64
C SER A 80 -34.35 2.68 4.45
N HIS A 81 -34.19 2.79 5.78
CA HIS A 81 -33.94 1.57 6.56
C HIS A 81 -35.20 0.70 6.60
N SER A 82 -35.13 -0.49 6.00
CA SER A 82 -36.19 -1.48 6.12
C SER A 82 -36.37 -1.84 7.60
N PRO A 83 -37.60 -1.82 8.15
CA PRO A 83 -37.84 -2.10 9.56
C PRO A 83 -37.34 -3.48 10.01
N ASN A 84 -37.12 -4.40 9.07
CA ASN A 84 -36.65 -5.78 9.31
C ASN A 84 -35.20 -6.05 8.83
N GLN A 85 -34.41 -5.00 8.56
CA GLN A 85 -33.01 -5.18 8.16
C GLN A 85 -32.19 -5.87 9.26
N SER A 86 -31.45 -6.94 8.90
CA SER A 86 -30.54 -7.60 9.84
C SER A 86 -29.36 -6.69 10.22
N PHE A 87 -28.62 -7.02 11.28
CA PHE A 87 -27.44 -6.24 11.66
C PHE A 87 -26.35 -6.29 10.57
N ASP A 88 -26.14 -7.46 9.97
CA ASP A 88 -25.16 -7.63 8.90
C ASP A 88 -25.57 -6.82 7.65
N ASP A 89 -26.85 -6.85 7.26
CA ASP A 89 -27.34 -6.02 6.15
C ASP A 89 -27.21 -4.53 6.46
N PHE A 90 -27.41 -4.12 7.72
CA PHE A 90 -27.26 -2.74 8.16
C PHE A 90 -25.81 -2.27 8.07
N VAL A 91 -24.86 -3.08 8.54
CA VAL A 91 -23.42 -2.80 8.41
C VAL A 91 -23.02 -2.79 6.94
N ASN A 92 -23.44 -3.78 6.16
CA ASN A 92 -23.10 -3.91 4.74
C ASN A 92 -23.73 -2.81 3.87
N GLY A 93 -24.85 -2.24 4.29
CA GLY A 93 -25.47 -1.09 3.63
C GLY A 93 -24.76 0.25 3.89
N CYS A 94 -23.63 0.26 4.62
CA CYS A 94 -22.90 1.48 4.95
C CYS A 94 -21.38 1.31 4.79
N ASP A 95 -20.82 1.94 3.76
CA ASP A 95 -19.38 1.89 3.42
C ASP A 95 -18.48 2.27 4.60
N THR A 96 -18.91 3.21 5.44
CA THR A 96 -18.16 3.59 6.65
C THR A 96 -18.15 2.47 7.69
N LEU A 97 -19.28 1.78 7.92
CA LEU A 97 -19.37 0.69 8.89
C LEU A 97 -18.65 -0.56 8.38
N GLN A 98 -18.75 -0.86 7.07
CA GLN A 98 -17.95 -1.93 6.45
C GLN A 98 -16.46 -1.70 6.67
N VAL A 99 -15.97 -0.50 6.40
CA VAL A 99 -14.54 -0.19 6.60
C VAL A 99 -14.14 -0.23 8.07
N VAL A 100 -15.03 0.16 8.99
CA VAL A 100 -14.78 -0.04 10.43
C VAL A 100 -14.68 -1.53 10.75
N ASP A 101 -15.58 -2.39 10.25
CA ASP A 101 -15.52 -3.84 10.45
C ASP A 101 -14.20 -4.43 9.93
N GLU A 102 -13.82 -4.04 8.71
CA GLU A 102 -12.57 -4.44 8.06
C GLU A 102 -11.33 -4.01 8.86
N LEU A 103 -11.28 -2.75 9.33
CA LEU A 103 -10.18 -2.25 10.14
C LEU A 103 -10.08 -2.96 11.50
N LEU A 104 -11.22 -3.30 12.12
CA LEU A 104 -11.25 -4.07 13.37
C LEU A 104 -10.73 -5.48 13.17
N ARG A 105 -11.17 -6.17 12.11
CA ARG A 105 -10.66 -7.50 11.74
C ARG A 105 -9.18 -7.44 11.46
N PHE A 106 -8.74 -6.49 10.65
CA PHE A 106 -7.34 -6.29 10.33
C PHE A 106 -6.48 -6.11 11.59
N ALA A 107 -6.82 -5.13 12.42
CA ALA A 107 -6.00 -4.77 13.58
C ALA A 107 -5.91 -5.88 14.64
N SER A 108 -6.97 -6.70 14.75
CA SER A 108 -7.10 -7.79 15.72
C SER A 108 -6.75 -9.19 15.18
N ARG A 109 -6.26 -9.28 13.93
CA ARG A 109 -6.03 -10.56 13.23
C ARG A 109 -7.29 -11.43 13.13
N GLY A 110 -8.42 -10.82 12.83
CA GLY A 110 -9.72 -11.45 12.63
C GLY A 110 -10.45 -11.85 13.91
N THR A 111 -9.86 -11.63 15.10
CA THR A 111 -10.45 -12.04 16.38
C THR A 111 -11.49 -11.07 16.94
N ARG A 112 -11.56 -9.86 16.36
CA ARG A 112 -12.58 -8.86 16.62
C ARG A 112 -13.15 -8.37 15.30
N ASN A 113 -14.40 -7.95 15.38
CA ASN A 113 -15.20 -7.38 14.30
C ASN A 113 -16.19 -6.37 14.91
N ILE A 114 -16.97 -5.70 14.08
CA ILE A 114 -17.93 -4.66 14.50
C ILE A 114 -19.05 -5.19 15.40
N GLY A 115 -19.36 -6.49 15.36
CA GLY A 115 -20.33 -7.13 16.26
C GLY A 115 -19.77 -7.45 17.65
N THR A 116 -18.44 -7.50 17.80
CA THR A 116 -17.77 -7.81 19.08
C THR A 116 -17.17 -6.59 19.78
N VAL A 117 -16.90 -5.53 19.02
CA VAL A 117 -16.32 -4.26 19.50
C VAL A 117 -17.43 -3.23 19.60
N THR A 118 -17.44 -2.43 20.65
CA THR A 118 -18.43 -1.36 20.78
C THR A 118 -18.14 -0.25 19.78
N VAL A 119 -19.12 0.04 18.93
CA VAL A 119 -19.14 1.22 18.07
C VAL A 119 -20.30 2.12 18.50
N ILE A 120 -20.01 3.40 18.76
CA ILE A 120 -21.02 4.37 19.19
C ILE A 120 -20.84 5.71 18.49
N ASN A 121 -21.93 6.40 18.20
CA ASN A 121 -21.89 7.76 17.68
C ASN A 121 -21.82 8.76 18.83
N ALA A 122 -20.95 9.76 18.72
CA ALA A 122 -20.86 10.86 19.67
C ALA A 122 -22.20 11.59 19.84
N PHE A 123 -22.92 11.76 18.73
CA PHE A 123 -24.27 12.29 18.70
C PHE A 123 -25.24 11.18 18.30
N SER A 124 -25.32 10.16 19.15
CA SER A 124 -26.14 8.96 18.92
C SER A 124 -27.61 9.30 18.68
N LEU A 125 -28.20 8.64 17.68
CA LEU A 125 -29.61 8.82 17.27
C LEU A 125 -29.95 10.26 16.81
N GLN A 126 -28.95 11.12 16.63
CA GLN A 126 -29.12 12.52 16.26
C GLN A 126 -28.36 12.82 14.95
N PRO A 127 -28.96 12.51 13.78
CA PRO A 127 -28.28 12.66 12.50
C PRO A 127 -28.09 14.14 12.11
N GLU A 128 -29.00 15.01 12.52
CA GLU A 128 -28.93 16.45 12.26
C GLU A 128 -28.27 17.21 13.41
N LYS A 129 -27.52 18.27 13.08
CA LYS A 129 -26.89 19.13 14.10
C LYS A 129 -27.96 19.93 14.83
N ASN A 130 -28.02 19.78 16.14
CA ASN A 130 -28.91 20.55 17.00
C ASN A 130 -28.22 20.77 18.34
N ALA A 131 -27.93 22.03 18.69
CA ALA A 131 -27.09 22.33 19.85
C ALA A 131 -27.62 21.77 21.18
N GLU A 132 -28.93 21.74 21.37
CA GLU A 132 -29.54 21.24 22.61
C GLU A 132 -29.55 19.71 22.66
N ALA A 133 -29.92 19.06 21.55
CA ALA A 133 -29.86 17.61 21.42
C ALA A 133 -28.42 17.09 21.50
N ASP A 134 -27.47 17.85 20.94
CA ASP A 134 -26.05 17.54 20.97
C ASP A 134 -25.52 17.53 22.41
N LEU A 135 -25.87 18.52 23.23
CA LEU A 135 -25.51 18.54 24.66
C LEU A 135 -26.10 17.34 25.42
N ARG A 136 -27.32 16.91 25.09
CA ARG A 136 -27.90 15.69 25.67
C ARG A 136 -27.14 14.43 25.23
N CYS A 137 -26.73 14.36 23.97
CA CYS A 137 -25.91 13.26 23.46
C CYS A 137 -24.55 13.21 24.13
N GLU A 138 -23.90 14.36 24.35
CA GLU A 138 -22.64 14.45 25.07
C GLU A 138 -22.77 13.92 26.51
N GLY A 139 -23.83 14.32 27.22
CA GLY A 139 -24.11 13.81 28.58
C GLY A 139 -24.41 12.31 28.60
N MET A 140 -25.08 11.79 27.57
CA MET A 140 -25.32 10.36 27.40
C MET A 140 -24.01 9.60 27.16
N LEU A 141 -23.17 10.06 26.22
CA LEU A 141 -21.88 9.45 25.92
C LEU A 141 -20.95 9.46 27.14
N ALA A 142 -20.94 10.55 27.91
CA ALA A 142 -20.17 10.64 29.15
C ALA A 142 -20.55 9.52 30.13
N ARG A 143 -21.85 9.37 30.41
CA ARG A 143 -22.37 8.30 31.28
C ARG A 143 -22.09 6.91 30.71
N PHE A 144 -22.24 6.74 29.40
CA PHE A 144 -21.95 5.49 28.70
C PHE A 144 -20.50 5.06 28.94
N LEU A 145 -19.53 5.97 28.71
CA LEU A 145 -18.10 5.68 28.89
C LEU A 145 -17.75 5.42 30.36
N GLN A 146 -18.31 6.20 31.29
CA GLN A 146 -18.08 6.03 32.73
C GLN A 146 -18.51 4.66 33.26
N VAL A 147 -19.65 4.16 32.78
CA VAL A 147 -20.17 2.85 33.18
C VAL A 147 -19.44 1.72 32.47
N LYS A 148 -19.15 1.90 31.18
CA LYS A 148 -18.49 0.86 30.37
C LYS A 148 -17.01 0.68 30.70
N ARG A 149 -16.35 1.72 31.22
CA ARG A 149 -14.94 1.72 31.65
C ARG A 149 -14.01 1.11 30.58
N PRO A 150 -13.93 1.71 29.39
CA PRO A 150 -13.10 1.19 28.31
C PRO A 150 -11.62 1.16 28.66
N GLN A 151 -10.88 0.18 28.14
CA GLN A 151 -9.42 0.20 28.20
C GLN A 151 -8.85 1.10 27.09
N VAL A 152 -9.37 0.96 25.87
CA VAL A 152 -8.94 1.72 24.70
C VAL A 152 -10.13 2.37 24.00
N ILE A 153 -9.97 3.61 23.56
CA ILE A 153 -10.97 4.35 22.78
C ILE A 153 -10.33 4.81 21.47
N ILE A 154 -10.90 4.42 20.32
CA ILE A 154 -10.58 4.99 19.02
C ILE A 154 -11.56 6.14 18.76
N HIS A 155 -11.10 7.37 18.91
CA HIS A 155 -11.94 8.55 18.81
C HIS A 155 -11.94 9.07 17.37
N CYS A 156 -12.88 8.60 16.55
CA CYS A 156 -12.98 8.84 15.10
C CYS A 156 -13.88 10.05 14.78
N THR A 157 -13.72 11.16 15.49
CA THR A 157 -14.47 12.39 15.21
C THR A 157 -13.63 13.63 15.50
N ASN A 158 -13.89 14.70 14.73
CA ASN A 158 -13.28 16.02 14.94
C ASN A 158 -14.24 17.01 15.61
N SER A 159 -15.41 16.54 16.08
CA SER A 159 -16.39 17.40 16.72
C SER A 159 -15.84 17.96 18.03
N VAL A 160 -16.18 19.22 18.32
CA VAL A 160 -15.81 19.87 19.57
C VAL A 160 -16.95 19.70 20.56
N TYR A 161 -16.66 19.04 21.68
CA TYR A 161 -17.60 18.86 22.77
C TYR A 161 -17.67 20.11 23.65
N LYS A 162 -18.89 20.46 24.06
CA LYS A 162 -19.18 21.65 24.88
C LYS A 162 -19.34 21.33 26.37
N SER A 163 -19.74 20.10 26.70
CA SER A 163 -19.90 19.66 28.08
C SER A 163 -18.54 19.56 28.77
N SER A 164 -18.53 19.91 30.06
CA SER A 164 -17.30 19.96 30.87
C SER A 164 -16.56 18.63 30.88
N TRP A 165 -17.27 17.51 31.00
CA TRP A 165 -16.66 16.19 31.03
C TRP A 165 -16.15 15.73 29.66
N MET A 166 -16.96 15.85 28.60
CA MET A 166 -16.55 15.41 27.25
C MET A 166 -15.46 16.29 26.64
N SER A 167 -15.28 17.53 27.12
CA SER A 167 -14.23 18.44 26.63
C SER A 167 -12.81 17.84 26.71
N ARG A 168 -12.59 16.83 27.58
CA ARG A 168 -11.35 16.06 27.67
C ARG A 168 -10.99 15.31 26.38
N PHE A 169 -11.99 15.03 25.54
CA PHE A 169 -11.83 14.37 24.24
C PHE A 169 -11.68 15.38 23.08
N ASN A 170 -11.48 16.67 23.37
CA ASN A 170 -11.23 17.70 22.36
C ASN A 170 -9.75 17.69 21.95
N PHE A 171 -9.37 16.77 21.05
CA PHE A 171 -7.97 16.61 20.62
C PHE A 171 -7.51 17.60 19.54
N GLY A 172 -8.39 18.48 19.08
CA GLY A 172 -8.16 19.35 17.93
C GLY A 172 -8.32 18.60 16.61
N GLY A 173 -8.59 19.34 15.53
CA GLY A 173 -8.67 18.78 14.19
C GLY A 173 -7.29 18.53 13.58
N LYS A 174 -7.21 18.60 12.25
CA LYS A 174 -5.95 18.51 11.48
C LYS A 174 -4.85 19.38 12.13
N PRO A 175 -3.61 18.89 12.30
CA PRO A 175 -3.04 17.66 11.73
C PRO A 175 -3.47 16.34 12.41
N TYR A 176 -3.86 15.33 11.61
CA TYR A 176 -4.15 13.99 12.13
C TYR A 176 -2.81 13.30 12.49
N ARG A 177 -2.59 13.03 13.77
CA ARG A 177 -1.32 12.49 14.28
C ARG A 177 -1.53 11.08 14.83
N ILE A 178 -0.56 10.20 14.59
CA ILE A 178 -0.52 8.89 15.25
C ILE A 178 -0.01 9.15 16.66
N ARG A 179 -0.91 9.15 17.64
CA ARG A 179 -0.62 9.35 19.05
C ARG A 179 -1.63 8.62 19.93
N SER A 180 -1.26 8.45 21.19
CA SER A 180 -2.14 7.98 22.26
C SER A 180 -2.17 9.00 23.38
N GLU A 181 -3.34 9.25 23.94
CA GLU A 181 -3.55 10.10 25.12
C GLU A 181 -4.12 9.23 26.25
N GLN A 182 -3.83 9.57 27.50
CA GLN A 182 -4.43 8.88 28.65
C GLN A 182 -5.50 9.78 29.27
N ILE A 183 -6.72 9.27 29.39
CA ILE A 183 -7.85 10.01 29.97
C ILE A 183 -8.44 9.22 31.13
N GLU A 184 -8.52 9.85 32.30
CA GLU A 184 -9.25 9.32 33.43
C GLU A 184 -10.76 9.35 33.14
N ILE A 185 -11.37 8.17 33.07
CA ILE A 185 -12.79 7.99 32.78
C ILE A 185 -13.61 8.09 34.06
N VAL A 186 -13.18 7.38 35.10
CA VAL A 186 -13.69 7.45 36.46
C VAL A 186 -12.52 7.33 37.42
N GLU A 187 -12.72 7.67 38.69
CA GLU A 187 -11.70 7.55 39.72
C GLU A 187 -11.06 6.16 39.71
N GLY A 188 -9.73 6.12 39.54
CA GLY A 188 -8.97 4.88 39.50
C GLY A 188 -9.05 4.08 38.19
N HIS A 189 -9.67 4.62 37.12
CA HIS A 189 -9.72 3.98 35.80
C HIS A 189 -9.39 4.96 34.67
N THR A 190 -8.29 4.68 33.98
CA THR A 190 -7.81 5.44 32.83
C THR A 190 -7.99 4.64 31.55
N ALA A 191 -8.43 5.30 30.49
CA ALA A 191 -8.46 4.75 29.14
C ALA A 191 -7.35 5.34 28.29
N ILE A 192 -6.78 4.52 27.40
CA ILE A 192 -5.91 4.98 26.31
C ILE A 192 -6.81 5.44 25.15
N VAL A 193 -6.68 6.68 24.73
CA VAL A 193 -7.44 7.24 23.63
C VAL A 193 -6.53 7.44 22.43
N ILE A 194 -6.94 6.92 21.27
CA ILE A 194 -6.29 7.13 19.98
C ILE A 194 -7.14 8.14 19.19
N PRO A 195 -6.75 9.42 19.14
CA PRO A 195 -7.46 10.41 18.34
C PRO A 195 -7.29 10.09 16.85
N SER A 196 -8.41 10.00 16.15
CA SER A 196 -8.46 9.67 14.73
C SER A 196 -9.43 10.60 14.00
N PHE A 197 -9.44 10.53 12.69
CA PHE A 197 -10.47 11.19 11.88
C PHE A 197 -11.55 10.18 11.49
N HIS A 198 -12.70 10.71 11.09
CA HIS A 198 -13.85 9.88 10.73
C HIS A 198 -13.55 9.02 9.49
N PRO A 199 -13.77 7.69 9.50
CA PRO A 199 -13.46 6.81 8.37
C PRO A 199 -14.10 7.23 7.05
N SER A 200 -15.33 7.77 7.09
CA SER A 200 -15.99 8.40 5.92
C SER A 200 -15.11 9.42 5.17
N HIS A 201 -14.18 10.10 5.84
CA HIS A 201 -13.24 11.01 5.17
C HIS A 201 -12.35 10.29 4.15
N ALA A 202 -11.88 9.08 4.47
CA ALA A 202 -11.03 8.28 3.58
C ALA A 202 -11.84 7.41 2.60
N VAL A 203 -13.06 7.02 2.95
CA VAL A 203 -13.90 6.11 2.14
C VAL A 203 -14.81 6.87 1.19
N ASN A 204 -15.54 7.88 1.69
CA ASN A 204 -16.61 8.53 0.95
C ASN A 204 -16.17 9.86 0.32
N TYR A 205 -15.36 10.65 1.02
CA TYR A 205 -15.01 12.00 0.57
C TYR A 205 -13.69 12.07 -0.20
N LEU A 206 -12.67 11.36 0.26
CA LEU A 206 -11.33 11.39 -0.32
C LEU A 206 -10.86 9.99 -0.69
N LYS A 207 -11.71 9.25 -1.41
CA LYS A 207 -11.47 7.84 -1.76
C LYS A 207 -10.12 7.58 -2.45
N TYR A 208 -9.58 8.58 -3.15
CA TYR A 208 -8.29 8.51 -3.85
C TYR A 208 -7.06 8.83 -2.97
N ARG A 209 -7.26 9.26 -1.71
CA ARG A 209 -6.18 9.55 -0.76
C ARG A 209 -5.76 8.29 0.00
N LEU A 210 -4.98 7.41 -0.63
CA LEU A 210 -4.52 6.15 -0.04
C LEU A 210 -3.77 6.35 1.29
N GLU A 211 -3.04 7.44 1.45
CA GLU A 211 -2.35 7.78 2.70
C GLU A 211 -3.32 7.94 3.89
N LEU A 212 -4.56 8.39 3.66
CA LEU A 212 -5.58 8.47 4.70
C LEU A 212 -6.05 7.08 5.11
N ARG A 213 -6.21 6.17 4.15
CA ARG A 213 -6.56 4.77 4.44
C ARG A 213 -5.47 4.12 5.31
N VAL A 214 -4.21 4.30 4.92
CA VAL A 214 -3.06 3.80 5.69
C VAL A 214 -3.01 4.40 7.10
N LEU A 215 -3.24 5.70 7.23
CA LEU A 215 -3.25 6.36 8.55
C LEU A 215 -4.34 5.77 9.47
N LEU A 216 -5.52 5.47 8.94
CA LEU A 216 -6.58 4.77 9.70
C LEU A 216 -6.15 3.37 10.12
N MET A 217 -5.48 2.61 9.25
CA MET A 217 -4.94 1.30 9.61
C MET A 217 -3.96 1.39 10.79
N TYR A 218 -3.10 2.41 10.82
CA TYR A 218 -2.21 2.64 11.97
C TYR A 218 -2.97 3.00 13.25
N HIS A 219 -4.00 3.84 13.18
CA HIS A 219 -4.78 4.20 14.37
C HIS A 219 -5.47 2.97 14.97
N PHE A 220 -6.07 2.11 14.13
CA PHE A 220 -6.70 0.88 14.59
C PHE A 220 -5.67 -0.13 15.09
N ALA A 221 -4.56 -0.34 14.36
CA ALA A 221 -3.49 -1.21 14.83
C ALA A 221 -2.90 -0.75 16.17
N LEU A 222 -2.69 0.56 16.36
CA LEU A 222 -2.18 1.14 17.61
C LEU A 222 -3.15 0.90 18.78
N ALA A 223 -4.45 0.99 18.53
CA ALA A 223 -5.46 0.74 19.56
C ALA A 223 -5.39 -0.71 20.09
N PHE A 224 -5.31 -1.68 19.20
CA PHE A 224 -5.16 -3.09 19.57
C PHE A 224 -3.75 -3.42 20.12
N HIS A 225 -2.72 -2.71 19.66
CA HIS A 225 -1.37 -2.81 20.20
C HIS A 225 -1.32 -2.36 21.68
N SER A 226 -2.06 -1.30 21.99
CA SER A 226 -2.13 -0.69 23.33
C SER A 226 -2.81 -1.56 24.37
N LEU A 227 -3.64 -2.55 23.98
CA LEU A 227 -4.23 -3.53 24.90
C LEU A 227 -3.19 -4.47 25.53
N GLY A 228 -2.00 -4.60 24.93
CA GLY A 228 -0.90 -5.40 25.46
C GLY A 228 0.12 -4.58 26.25
N ASP A 229 -0.27 -3.41 26.77
CA ASP A 229 0.60 -2.42 27.43
C ASP A 229 1.75 -1.91 26.54
N ARG A 230 1.58 -2.00 25.22
CA ARG A 230 2.55 -1.51 24.23
C ARG A 230 1.99 -0.29 23.52
N THR A 231 2.50 0.87 23.87
CA THR A 231 2.15 2.15 23.23
C THR A 231 3.23 2.65 22.26
N ALA A 232 4.23 1.81 21.97
CA ALA A 232 5.33 2.15 21.07
C ALA A 232 4.79 2.35 19.65
N ILE A 233 4.84 3.59 19.18
CA ILE A 233 4.51 3.96 17.81
C ILE A 233 5.77 3.69 16.97
N PRO A 234 5.69 2.87 15.91
CA PRO A 234 6.86 2.60 15.07
C PRO A 234 7.42 3.87 14.42
N CYS A 235 8.73 3.90 14.18
CA CYS A 235 9.39 5.06 13.55
C CYS A 235 8.77 5.46 12.19
N CYS A 236 8.27 4.48 11.43
CA CYS A 236 7.61 4.66 10.13
C CYS A 236 6.30 5.50 10.21
N ALA A 237 5.66 5.56 11.39
CA ALA A 237 4.37 6.23 11.59
C ALA A 237 4.46 7.76 11.50
N LYS A 238 5.53 8.36 12.05
CA LYS A 238 5.73 9.82 12.04
C LYS A 238 5.91 10.34 10.61
N GLU A 239 6.53 9.54 9.76
CA GLU A 239 6.82 9.91 8.38
C GLU A 239 5.60 9.78 7.46
N LEU A 240 4.68 8.86 7.75
CA LEU A 240 3.35 8.75 7.11
C LEU A 240 2.40 9.84 7.59
N GLN A 241 2.52 10.24 8.85
CA GLN A 241 1.82 11.39 9.37
C GLN A 241 2.17 12.65 8.57
N ASP A 242 3.47 12.96 8.37
CA ASP A 242 3.90 14.12 7.58
C ASP A 242 3.31 14.14 6.15
N LEU A 243 3.12 12.97 5.53
CA LEU A 243 2.47 12.81 4.24
C LEU A 243 0.98 13.19 4.24
N CYS A 244 0.27 12.81 5.30
CA CYS A 244 -1.14 13.17 5.49
C CYS A 244 -1.31 14.68 5.78
N LEU A 245 -0.27 15.34 6.27
CA LEU A 245 -0.28 16.78 6.58
C LEU A 245 0.05 17.68 5.39
N TYR A 246 0.46 17.11 4.26
CA TYR A 246 0.63 17.85 3.02
C TYR A 246 -0.74 18.31 2.48
N LYS A 247 -1.17 19.47 2.96
CA LYS A 247 -2.39 20.19 2.59
C LYS A 247 -2.05 21.28 1.57
N GLY A 248 -1.81 20.91 0.32
CA GLY A 248 -2.07 21.82 -0.80
C GLY A 248 -3.45 21.46 -1.35
N GLU A 249 -4.38 22.42 -1.35
CA GLU A 249 -5.73 22.39 -1.91
C GLU A 249 -5.97 21.31 -3.00
N ARG A 250 -6.34 20.09 -2.60
CA ARG A 250 -6.86 19.09 -3.55
C ARG A 250 -8.35 19.35 -3.74
N LYS A 251 -8.68 20.39 -4.50
CA LYS A 251 -9.95 20.40 -5.25
C LYS A 251 -9.74 19.47 -6.45
N GLU A 252 -10.80 18.77 -6.85
CA GLU A 252 -10.82 17.72 -7.86
C GLU A 252 -10.16 18.09 -9.21
N ASP A 253 -9.89 19.38 -9.47
CA ASP A 253 -9.50 19.83 -10.81
C ASP A 253 -8.06 20.30 -11.04
N LYS A 254 -7.23 20.65 -10.03
CA LYS A 254 -5.86 21.13 -10.31
C LYS A 254 -4.91 20.85 -9.15
N CYS A 255 -4.12 19.77 -9.22
CA CYS A 255 -3.02 19.54 -8.29
C CYS A 255 -1.70 20.11 -8.86
N PRO A 256 -0.97 20.98 -8.13
CA PRO A 256 0.39 21.38 -8.49
C PRO A 256 1.46 20.39 -8.00
N ILE A 257 1.04 19.25 -7.44
CA ILE A 257 1.91 18.17 -6.99
C ILE A 257 1.39 16.93 -7.66
N SER A 258 2.17 16.44 -8.62
CA SER A 258 1.80 15.25 -9.35
C SER A 258 1.67 14.06 -8.40
N ASP A 259 0.77 13.12 -8.71
CA ASP A 259 0.64 11.84 -7.99
C ASP A 259 2.00 11.15 -7.74
N TRP A 260 2.98 11.49 -8.57
CA TRP A 260 4.42 11.22 -8.46
C TRP A 260 5.05 11.57 -7.10
N ASP A 261 4.92 12.80 -6.57
CA ASP A 261 5.62 13.22 -5.34
C ASP A 261 5.06 12.54 -4.09
N LEU A 262 3.73 12.39 -4.07
CA LEU A 262 3.01 11.77 -2.96
C LEU A 262 3.34 10.30 -2.85
N ALA A 263 3.24 9.60 -3.97
CA ALA A 263 3.45 8.18 -3.98
C ALA A 263 4.96 7.84 -3.93
N SER A 264 5.85 8.76 -4.35
CA SER A 264 7.30 8.68 -4.12
C SER A 264 7.64 8.70 -2.64
N CYS A 265 6.99 9.58 -1.88
CA CYS A 265 7.19 9.65 -0.44
C CYS A 265 6.55 8.47 0.31
N ILE A 266 5.39 7.95 -0.12
CA ILE A 266 4.81 6.71 0.44
C ILE A 266 5.74 5.53 0.15
N SER A 267 6.13 5.32 -1.10
CA SER A 267 6.99 4.21 -1.53
C SER A 267 8.39 4.25 -0.93
N ASP A 268 9.06 5.40 -0.87
CA ASP A 268 10.40 5.50 -0.27
C ASP A 268 10.41 5.12 1.22
N LYS A 269 9.32 5.43 1.94
CA LYS A 269 9.18 5.17 3.38
C LYS A 269 8.68 3.77 3.68
N VAL A 270 7.83 3.27 2.80
CA VAL A 270 7.26 1.94 2.83
C VAL A 270 8.31 0.91 2.43
N ASN A 271 9.05 1.10 1.33
CA ASN A 271 10.12 0.18 0.91
C ASN A 271 11.19 0.03 2.00
N LYS A 272 11.63 1.13 2.63
CA LYS A 272 12.53 1.05 3.79
C LYS A 272 11.96 0.20 4.94
N SER A 273 10.66 0.29 5.20
CA SER A 273 9.97 -0.42 6.30
C SER A 273 9.54 -1.86 5.97
N TYR A 274 9.47 -2.23 4.68
CA TYR A 274 9.22 -3.59 4.20
C TYR A 274 10.51 -4.42 4.13
N LEU A 275 11.63 -3.79 3.79
CA LEU A 275 12.86 -4.46 3.39
C LEU A 275 13.89 -4.68 4.52
N ASP A 276 13.75 -4.02 5.68
CA ASP A 276 14.89 -3.93 6.63
C ASP A 276 15.17 -5.15 7.55
N CYS A 277 14.52 -6.31 7.42
CA CYS A 277 14.92 -7.49 8.24
C CYS A 277 14.68 -8.87 7.59
N GLY A 278 15.37 -9.16 6.49
CA GLY A 278 15.70 -10.52 6.07
C GLY A 278 17.08 -10.49 5.44
N LYS A 279 17.90 -11.54 5.55
CA LYS A 279 19.25 -11.57 4.94
C LYS A 279 19.24 -11.51 3.39
N ASP A 280 18.07 -11.40 2.79
CA ASP A 280 17.82 -11.22 1.36
C ASP A 280 17.22 -9.81 1.10
N VAL A 281 17.79 -8.79 1.74
CA VAL A 281 17.47 -7.38 1.44
C VAL A 281 18.01 -7.07 0.04
N VAL A 282 17.14 -6.67 -0.88
CA VAL A 282 17.59 -5.87 -2.03
C VAL A 282 17.33 -4.40 -1.69
N PRO A 283 18.38 -3.59 -1.50
CA PRO A 283 18.22 -2.21 -1.07
C PRO A 283 17.62 -1.37 -2.21
N LEU A 284 16.40 -0.88 -2.00
CA LEU A 284 15.98 0.38 -2.61
C LEU A 284 16.59 1.54 -1.80
N SER A 285 17.92 1.63 -1.73
CA SER A 285 18.61 2.76 -1.09
C SER A 285 18.79 3.88 -2.12
N MET A 286 18.09 4.99 -1.94
CA MET A 286 18.61 6.25 -1.36
C MET A 286 19.50 7.03 -2.33
N GLY A 287 19.25 8.34 -2.37
CA GLY A 287 19.81 9.27 -3.35
C GLY A 287 21.31 9.13 -3.57
N VAL A 288 21.70 9.59 -4.77
CA VAL A 288 23.07 9.77 -5.24
C VAL A 288 24.01 10.06 -4.08
N PHE A 289 24.82 9.08 -3.68
CA PHE A 289 26.00 9.37 -2.87
C PHE A 289 26.95 10.12 -3.81
N ALA A 290 27.39 11.30 -3.40
CA ALA A 290 28.21 12.18 -4.24
C ALA A 290 29.55 11.54 -4.64
N ASP A 291 29.98 10.49 -3.94
CA ASP A 291 31.28 9.83 -4.07
C ASP A 291 31.18 8.32 -4.42
N GLU A 292 30.03 7.84 -4.90
CA GLU A 292 29.90 6.43 -5.29
C GLU A 292 30.52 6.17 -6.66
N ASP A 293 31.36 5.13 -6.73
CA ASP A 293 31.92 4.68 -7.98
C ASP A 293 30.82 4.23 -8.96
N LEU A 294 31.05 4.48 -10.24
CA LEU A 294 30.10 4.22 -11.29
C LEU A 294 29.67 2.74 -11.29
N SER A 295 30.58 1.81 -11.01
CA SER A 295 30.30 0.36 -10.94
C SER A 295 29.29 0.00 -9.85
N ASP A 296 29.41 0.58 -8.65
CA ASP A 296 28.51 0.33 -7.53
C ASP A 296 27.12 0.91 -7.77
N LYS A 297 27.07 2.12 -8.35
CA LYS A 297 25.82 2.73 -8.80
C LYS A 297 25.07 1.83 -9.79
N ILE A 298 25.80 1.20 -10.69
CA ILE A 298 25.27 0.35 -11.75
C ILE A 298 24.71 -0.97 -11.22
N ASN A 299 25.45 -1.63 -10.32
CA ASN A 299 24.98 -2.88 -9.70
C ASN A 299 23.71 -2.63 -8.90
N ARG A 300 23.66 -1.53 -8.14
CA ARG A 300 22.47 -1.13 -7.40
C ARG A 300 21.27 -0.83 -8.30
N GLU A 301 21.46 -0.11 -9.41
CA GLU A 301 20.38 0.13 -10.38
C GLU A 301 19.86 -1.19 -10.96
N SER A 302 20.75 -2.13 -11.31
CA SER A 302 20.36 -3.46 -11.81
C SER A 302 19.57 -4.27 -10.79
N ASP A 303 20.04 -4.35 -9.54
CA ASP A 303 19.40 -5.13 -8.48
C ASP A 303 18.02 -4.57 -8.11
N THR A 304 17.89 -3.24 -8.19
CA THR A 304 16.62 -2.53 -8.07
C THR A 304 15.61 -2.99 -9.13
N PHE A 305 16.03 -3.07 -10.40
CA PHE A 305 15.17 -3.50 -11.49
C PHE A 305 14.78 -4.99 -11.39
N ASP A 306 15.72 -5.86 -11.02
CA ASP A 306 15.44 -7.29 -10.83
C ASP A 306 14.40 -7.50 -9.71
N SER A 307 14.52 -6.73 -8.62
CA SER A 307 13.55 -6.76 -7.51
C SER A 307 12.17 -6.25 -7.92
N MET A 308 12.12 -5.14 -8.65
CA MET A 308 10.86 -4.61 -9.17
C MET A 308 10.17 -5.62 -10.07
N SER A 309 10.91 -6.23 -11.00
CA SER A 309 10.40 -7.26 -11.91
C SER A 309 9.86 -8.48 -11.16
N PHE A 310 10.55 -8.93 -10.12
CA PHE A 310 10.08 -10.01 -9.24
C PHE A 310 8.76 -9.65 -8.52
N TRP A 311 8.69 -8.48 -7.87
CA TRP A 311 7.50 -8.05 -7.15
C TRP A 311 6.29 -7.89 -8.07
N LEU A 312 6.52 -7.40 -9.28
CA LEU A 312 5.48 -7.23 -10.29
C LEU A 312 5.02 -8.56 -10.86
N SER A 313 5.94 -9.48 -11.13
CA SER A 313 5.58 -10.83 -11.55
C SER A 313 4.77 -11.54 -10.47
N LEU A 314 5.20 -11.43 -9.20
CA LEU A 314 4.47 -12.01 -8.07
C LEU A 314 3.08 -11.38 -7.89
N LEU A 315 2.95 -10.06 -8.10
CA LEU A 315 1.66 -9.37 -8.07
C LEU A 315 0.71 -9.86 -9.17
N LEU A 316 1.24 -10.09 -10.36
CA LEU A 316 0.44 -10.53 -11.51
C LEU A 316 0.05 -12.01 -11.40
N GLU A 317 0.97 -12.87 -10.96
CA GLU A 317 0.73 -14.30 -10.77
C GLU A 317 -0.12 -14.61 -9.53
N LYS A 318 0.01 -13.79 -8.49
CA LYS A 318 -0.62 -14.03 -7.18
C LYS A 318 -1.18 -12.74 -6.59
N PRO A 319 -2.13 -12.05 -7.28
CA PRO A 319 -2.70 -10.78 -6.81
C PRO A 319 -3.33 -10.90 -5.42
N GLN A 320 -3.87 -12.07 -5.07
CA GLN A 320 -4.40 -12.41 -3.75
C GLN A 320 -3.41 -12.30 -2.59
N LYS A 321 -2.10 -12.30 -2.89
CA LYS A 321 -1.07 -12.09 -1.87
C LYS A 321 -0.85 -10.61 -1.56
N PHE A 322 -1.35 -9.72 -2.42
CA PHE A 322 -1.20 -8.28 -2.31
C PHE A 322 -2.50 -7.65 -1.88
N GLU A 323 -2.45 -6.89 -0.78
CA GLU A 323 -3.56 -6.02 -0.41
C GLU A 323 -3.64 -4.81 -1.32
N LEU A 324 -4.72 -4.02 -1.23
CA LEU A 324 -4.88 -2.75 -1.96
C LEU A 324 -3.62 -1.88 -1.85
N PHE A 325 -2.99 -1.94 -0.68
CA PHE A 325 -1.73 -1.30 -0.37
C PHE A 325 -0.53 -1.84 -1.18
N GLY A 326 -0.38 -3.17 -1.28
CA GLY A 326 0.67 -3.81 -2.06
C GLY A 326 0.53 -3.51 -3.55
N ILE A 327 -0.71 -3.48 -4.03
CA ILE A 327 -1.08 -3.13 -5.40
C ILE A 327 -0.78 -1.67 -5.70
N ALA A 328 -1.16 -0.76 -4.81
CA ALA A 328 -0.84 0.66 -4.93
C ALA A 328 0.67 0.91 -4.89
N SER A 329 1.40 0.21 -4.02
CA SER A 329 2.86 0.31 -3.92
C SER A 329 3.54 -0.19 -5.19
N ALA A 330 3.06 -1.29 -5.78
CA ALA A 330 3.55 -1.83 -7.04
C ALA A 330 3.22 -0.94 -8.24
N SER A 331 1.98 -0.48 -8.38
CA SER A 331 1.56 0.52 -9.38
C SER A 331 2.41 1.77 -9.30
N PHE A 332 2.76 2.18 -8.08
CA PHE A 332 3.62 3.32 -7.87
C PHE A 332 5.08 3.04 -8.27
N LEU A 333 5.67 1.93 -7.85
CA LEU A 333 7.02 1.53 -8.25
C LEU A 333 7.16 1.52 -9.78
N LEU A 334 6.16 0.98 -10.49
CA LEU A 334 6.04 1.03 -11.96
C LEU A 334 6.04 2.47 -12.51
N LYS A 335 5.22 3.35 -11.94
CA LYS A 335 5.17 4.78 -12.31
C LYS A 335 6.52 5.49 -12.08
N ARG A 336 7.29 5.09 -11.07
CA ARG A 336 8.63 5.64 -10.79
C ARG A 336 9.72 5.11 -11.73
N ALA A 337 9.66 3.84 -12.14
CA ALA A 337 10.52 3.34 -13.22
C ALA A 337 10.16 3.98 -14.59
N ASN A 338 8.97 4.55 -14.72
CA ASN A 338 8.45 5.19 -15.92
C ASN A 338 8.94 6.64 -16.17
N THR A 339 10.09 7.06 -15.63
CA THR A 339 10.67 8.39 -15.94
C THR A 339 11.05 8.56 -17.42
N ASN A 340 11.05 7.47 -18.21
CA ASN A 340 11.38 7.45 -19.64
C ASN A 340 10.18 7.13 -20.57
N LEU A 341 8.92 7.27 -20.12
CA LEU A 341 7.73 7.02 -20.96
C LEU A 341 7.69 5.60 -21.56
N ASN A 342 7.97 4.56 -20.77
CA ASN A 342 7.79 3.18 -21.24
C ASN A 342 6.29 2.82 -21.29
N PRO A 343 5.74 2.44 -22.46
CA PRO A 343 4.33 2.10 -22.61
C PRO A 343 3.90 0.86 -21.81
N VAL A 344 4.82 -0.07 -21.53
CA VAL A 344 4.57 -1.26 -20.71
C VAL A 344 4.22 -0.86 -19.29
N TYR A 345 5.06 -0.03 -18.65
CA TYR A 345 4.80 0.47 -17.29
C TYR A 345 3.56 1.35 -17.19
N SER A 346 3.27 2.15 -18.23
CA SER A 346 2.05 2.95 -18.30
C SER A 346 0.79 2.08 -18.28
N ARG A 347 0.76 1.00 -19.08
CA ARG A 347 -0.37 0.07 -19.16
C ARG A 347 -0.59 -0.68 -17.85
N ILE A 348 0.48 -1.22 -17.26
CA ILE A 348 0.39 -1.95 -15.99
C ILE A 348 -0.08 -1.01 -14.88
N SER A 349 0.48 0.20 -14.81
CA SER A 349 0.09 1.15 -13.77
C SER A 349 -1.37 1.60 -13.91
N SER A 350 -1.88 1.77 -15.14
CA SER A 350 -3.30 2.05 -15.37
C SER A 350 -4.18 0.90 -14.89
N ALA A 351 -3.90 -0.33 -15.30
CA ALA A 351 -4.68 -1.49 -14.89
C ALA A 351 -4.67 -1.73 -13.37
N LEU A 352 -3.53 -1.51 -12.71
CA LEU A 352 -3.43 -1.59 -11.26
C LEU A 352 -4.13 -0.41 -10.55
N LEU A 353 -4.19 0.77 -11.17
CA LEU A 353 -4.91 1.91 -10.63
C LEU A 353 -6.42 1.66 -10.69
N ASP A 354 -6.92 1.18 -11.83
CA ASP A 354 -8.32 0.82 -12.03
C ASP A 354 -8.76 -0.25 -11.00
N LEU A 355 -7.92 -1.26 -10.78
CA LEU A 355 -8.13 -2.26 -9.74
C LEU A 355 -8.20 -1.66 -8.33
N VAL A 356 -7.38 -0.65 -8.02
CA VAL A 356 -7.38 0.02 -6.71
C VAL A 356 -8.61 0.93 -6.54
N THR A 357 -9.12 1.51 -7.62
CA THR A 357 -10.23 2.46 -7.60
C THR A 357 -11.60 1.79 -7.67
N ASP A 358 -11.70 0.63 -8.30
CA ASP A 358 -12.98 -0.07 -8.53
C ASP A 358 -13.39 -1.00 -7.37
N ARG A 359 -12.55 -1.15 -6.34
CA ARG A 359 -12.82 -2.03 -5.20
C ARG A 359 -13.53 -1.28 -4.07
N ASP A 360 -14.64 -1.86 -3.61
CA ASP A 360 -15.42 -1.38 -2.45
C ASP A 360 -14.77 -1.77 -1.10
N HIS A 361 -13.92 -2.81 -1.08
CA HIS A 361 -13.26 -3.33 0.14
C HIS A 361 -11.80 -2.84 0.27
N TRP A 362 -11.36 -2.58 1.50
CA TRP A 362 -9.98 -2.15 1.80
C TRP A 362 -8.99 -3.32 1.89
N PHE A 363 -9.51 -4.52 2.18
CA PHE A 363 -8.75 -5.75 2.22
C PHE A 363 -9.36 -6.79 1.27
N PHE A 364 -8.53 -7.61 0.64
CA PHE A 364 -9.00 -8.69 -0.22
C PHE A 364 -9.66 -9.78 0.63
N LYS A 365 -10.92 -10.11 0.34
CA LYS A 365 -11.48 -11.38 0.79
C LYS A 365 -10.96 -12.48 -0.11
N ALA A 366 -10.76 -13.67 0.45
CA ALA A 366 -10.34 -14.86 -0.31
C ALA A 366 -11.30 -15.20 -1.47
N GLU A 367 -12.53 -14.72 -1.40
CA GLU A 367 -13.61 -14.90 -2.40
C GLU A 367 -13.68 -13.75 -3.42
N ASP A 368 -13.04 -12.60 -3.17
CA ASP A 368 -13.14 -11.39 -4.02
C ASP A 368 -12.25 -11.46 -5.28
N ILE A 369 -11.61 -12.60 -5.53
CA ILE A 369 -10.62 -12.74 -6.59
C ILE A 369 -11.04 -13.90 -7.46
N ASP A 370 -11.80 -13.59 -8.49
CA ASP A 370 -11.63 -14.35 -9.71
C ASP A 370 -10.25 -13.94 -10.25
N VAL A 371 -9.21 -14.71 -9.87
CA VAL A 371 -7.84 -14.52 -10.40
C VAL A 371 -7.90 -14.55 -11.92
N ALA A 372 -8.88 -15.31 -12.44
CA ALA A 372 -9.29 -15.32 -13.81
C ALA A 372 -9.55 -13.92 -14.36
N ASP A 373 -10.20 -12.97 -13.66
CA ASP A 373 -10.53 -11.65 -14.25
C ASP A 373 -9.28 -10.74 -14.39
N LEU A 374 -8.28 -10.87 -13.51
CA LEU A 374 -6.99 -10.15 -13.63
C LEU A 374 -6.09 -10.81 -14.67
N GLU A 375 -5.92 -12.12 -14.59
CA GLU A 375 -5.19 -12.87 -15.61
C GLU A 375 -5.89 -12.76 -16.97
N GLU A 376 -7.21 -12.75 -17.07
CA GLU A 376 -8.00 -12.58 -18.30
C GLU A 376 -7.93 -11.14 -18.80
N LYS A 377 -8.03 -10.10 -17.95
CA LYS A 377 -7.77 -8.72 -18.39
C LYS A 377 -6.35 -8.51 -18.91
N PHE A 378 -5.37 -9.24 -18.37
CA PHE A 378 -3.98 -9.21 -18.84
C PHE A 378 -3.66 -10.23 -19.97
N SER A 379 -4.42 -11.32 -20.11
CA SER A 379 -4.21 -12.45 -21.04
C SER A 379 -5.17 -12.46 -22.23
N ALA A 380 -6.30 -11.75 -22.17
CA ALA A 380 -7.18 -11.45 -23.32
C ALA A 380 -6.47 -10.60 -24.38
N VAL A 381 -5.24 -10.20 -24.09
CA VAL A 381 -4.26 -9.65 -25.01
C VAL A 381 -3.56 -10.79 -25.76
N SER A 382 -4.30 -11.59 -26.54
CA SER A 382 -3.75 -12.79 -27.17
C SER A 382 -3.03 -12.55 -28.52
N LEU A 383 -1.85 -13.15 -28.59
CA LEU A 383 -0.98 -13.63 -29.68
C LEU A 383 -1.36 -13.34 -31.16
N HIS A 384 -0.71 -12.34 -31.73
CA HIS A 384 -0.06 -12.48 -33.04
C HIS A 384 1.42 -12.14 -32.89
N VAL A 385 2.25 -12.89 -33.58
CA VAL A 385 3.67 -12.59 -33.75
C VAL A 385 3.78 -11.31 -34.58
N ASP A 386 4.20 -10.21 -33.96
CA ASP A 386 4.53 -8.97 -34.67
C ASP A 386 5.83 -9.19 -35.47
N PRO A 387 5.84 -8.97 -36.80
CA PRO A 387 7.04 -9.08 -37.64
C PRO A 387 8.25 -8.29 -37.12
N GLN A 388 8.04 -7.26 -36.30
CA GLN A 388 9.11 -6.49 -35.66
C GLN A 388 10.00 -7.33 -34.74
N ILE A 389 9.50 -8.44 -34.17
CA ILE A 389 10.28 -9.28 -33.26
C ILE A 389 11.51 -9.89 -33.94
N PHE A 390 11.40 -10.25 -35.23
CA PHE A 390 12.52 -10.82 -35.99
C PHE A 390 13.67 -9.83 -36.13
N HIS A 391 13.36 -8.54 -36.29
CA HIS A 391 14.37 -7.47 -36.32
C HIS A 391 15.07 -7.29 -34.96
N VAL A 392 14.34 -7.46 -33.86
CA VAL A 392 14.91 -7.42 -32.50
C VAL A 392 15.82 -8.62 -32.25
N ILE A 393 15.40 -9.83 -32.65
CA ILE A 393 16.18 -11.06 -32.53
C ILE A 393 17.48 -10.98 -33.35
N ASP A 394 17.40 -10.52 -34.60
CA ASP A 394 18.57 -10.34 -35.46
C ASP A 394 19.56 -9.30 -34.87
N ALA A 395 19.03 -8.18 -34.36
CA ALA A 395 19.86 -7.18 -33.67
C ALA A 395 20.51 -7.73 -32.39
N ASN A 396 19.78 -8.52 -31.59
CA ASN A 396 20.34 -9.19 -30.41
C ASN A 396 21.43 -10.21 -30.77
N ARG A 397 21.24 -11.00 -31.84
CA ARG A 397 22.28 -11.92 -32.35
C ARG A 397 23.53 -11.17 -32.80
N LYS A 398 23.36 -10.07 -33.54
CA LYS A 398 24.48 -9.20 -33.96
C LYS A 398 25.21 -8.58 -32.76
N ALA A 399 24.49 -8.16 -31.73
CA ALA A 399 25.07 -7.68 -30.48
C ALA A 399 25.88 -8.78 -29.77
N CYS A 400 25.31 -9.99 -29.61
CA CYS A 400 26.00 -11.14 -29.01
C CYS A 400 27.33 -11.44 -29.72
N VAL A 401 27.30 -11.57 -31.06
CA VAL A 401 28.49 -11.86 -31.87
C VAL A 401 29.55 -10.77 -31.73
N SER A 402 29.13 -9.49 -31.68
CA SER A 402 30.07 -8.38 -31.54
C SER A 402 30.73 -8.34 -30.15
N VAL A 403 29.96 -8.63 -29.09
CA VAL A 403 30.46 -8.72 -27.71
C VAL A 403 31.39 -9.93 -27.55
N GLU A 404 31.04 -11.09 -28.11
CA GLU A 404 31.91 -12.30 -28.13
C GLU A 404 33.22 -12.05 -28.86
N LYS A 405 33.17 -11.37 -30.02
CA LYS A 405 34.37 -10.99 -30.75
C LYS A 405 35.24 -10.05 -29.93
N THR A 406 34.65 -9.07 -29.25
CA THR A 406 35.38 -8.16 -28.35
C THR A 406 36.02 -8.95 -27.21
N LEU A 407 35.28 -9.84 -26.56
CA LEU A 407 35.79 -10.66 -25.46
C LEU A 407 37.02 -11.47 -25.89
N GLY A 408 36.95 -12.12 -27.05
CA GLY A 408 38.07 -12.89 -27.58
C GLY A 408 39.30 -12.05 -27.92
N LEU A 409 39.15 -10.77 -28.28
CA LEU A 409 40.29 -9.86 -28.50
C LEU A 409 40.96 -9.51 -27.17
N VAL A 410 40.18 -9.16 -26.15
CA VAL A 410 40.69 -8.82 -24.81
C VAL A 410 41.34 -10.02 -24.13
N GLU A 411 40.73 -11.22 -24.20
CA GLU A 411 41.29 -12.44 -23.60
C GLU A 411 42.61 -12.88 -24.27
N ARG A 412 42.90 -12.42 -25.49
CA ARG A 412 44.18 -12.62 -26.18
C ARG A 412 45.23 -11.56 -25.87
N GLY A 413 44.97 -10.65 -24.93
CA GLY A 413 45.87 -9.55 -24.57
C GLY A 413 46.04 -8.53 -25.69
N GLN A 414 45.10 -8.47 -26.65
CA GLN A 414 45.13 -7.46 -27.69
C GLN A 414 44.60 -6.16 -27.13
N VAL A 415 45.44 -5.14 -27.12
CA VAL A 415 45.04 -3.76 -26.82
C VAL A 415 43.98 -3.35 -27.82
N ILE A 416 42.75 -3.15 -27.35
CA ILE A 416 41.69 -2.59 -28.16
C ILE A 416 41.99 -1.10 -28.31
N ASP A 417 42.40 -0.70 -29.51
CA ASP A 417 42.63 0.70 -29.83
C ASP A 417 41.28 1.44 -29.91
N PHE A 418 40.98 2.25 -28.90
CA PHE A 418 39.79 3.10 -28.83
C PHE A 418 40.02 4.46 -29.53
N THR A 419 40.84 4.51 -30.59
CA THR A 419 41.02 5.71 -31.44
C THR A 419 39.69 6.28 -31.96
N VAL A 420 38.68 5.43 -32.10
CA VAL A 420 37.27 5.82 -32.09
C VAL A 420 36.79 5.60 -30.65
N LYS A 421 36.41 6.66 -29.93
CA LYS A 421 36.09 6.72 -28.48
C LYS A 421 34.95 5.81 -27.97
N THR A 422 34.72 4.66 -28.59
CA THR A 422 33.63 3.72 -28.31
C THR A 422 34.08 2.27 -28.55
N PRO A 423 33.74 1.31 -27.67
CA PRO A 423 34.03 -0.10 -27.88
C PRO A 423 33.48 -0.68 -29.20
N PRO A 424 34.14 -1.68 -29.82
CA PRO A 424 33.70 -2.27 -31.09
C PRO A 424 32.27 -2.85 -31.06
N HIS A 425 31.81 -3.31 -29.90
CA HIS A 425 30.46 -3.84 -29.69
C HIS A 425 29.41 -2.76 -29.39
N TYR A 426 29.84 -1.53 -29.10
CA TYR A 426 28.98 -0.48 -28.55
C TYR A 426 27.76 -0.18 -29.43
N GLY A 427 27.99 0.06 -30.73
CA GLY A 427 26.92 0.38 -31.68
C GLY A 427 25.91 -0.76 -31.86
N ALA A 428 26.35 -2.02 -31.81
CA ALA A 428 25.48 -3.17 -31.95
C ALA A 428 24.53 -3.31 -30.74
N VAL A 429 25.03 -3.05 -29.53
CA VAL A 429 24.23 -3.08 -28.30
C VAL A 429 23.26 -1.90 -28.22
N VAL A 430 23.68 -0.70 -28.63
CA VAL A 430 22.78 0.46 -28.74
C VAL A 430 21.63 0.18 -29.72
N LEU A 431 21.94 -0.35 -30.91
CA LEU A 431 20.92 -0.68 -31.90
C LEU A 431 19.93 -1.73 -31.37
N GLN A 432 20.42 -2.77 -30.69
CA GLN A 432 19.59 -3.78 -30.05
C GLN A 432 18.63 -3.17 -29.01
N ASN A 433 19.14 -2.31 -28.11
CA ASN A 433 18.32 -1.65 -27.10
C ASN A 433 17.25 -0.74 -27.71
N VAL A 434 17.60 0.02 -28.76
CA VAL A 434 16.65 0.89 -29.46
C VAL A 434 15.54 0.09 -30.14
N LEU A 435 15.88 -1.00 -30.81
CA LEU A 435 14.90 -1.86 -31.48
C LEU A 435 14.00 -2.58 -30.47
N LEU A 436 14.55 -3.06 -29.37
CA LEU A 436 13.79 -3.68 -28.30
C LEU A 436 12.85 -2.67 -27.62
N ALA A 437 13.31 -1.46 -27.31
CA ALA A 437 12.45 -0.42 -26.75
C ALA A 437 11.29 -0.05 -27.70
N LYS A 438 11.56 0.05 -29.01
CA LYS A 438 10.52 0.26 -30.03
C LYS A 438 9.51 -0.89 -30.03
N TYR A 439 9.98 -2.14 -30.00
CA TYR A 439 9.14 -3.33 -29.97
C TYR A 439 8.28 -3.42 -28.71
N LEU A 440 8.83 -3.15 -27.53
CA LEU A 440 8.06 -3.10 -26.27
C LEU A 440 7.00 -1.98 -26.29
N ALA A 441 7.28 -0.87 -26.97
CA ALA A 441 6.37 0.25 -27.12
C ALA A 441 5.23 -0.01 -28.13
N SER A 442 5.56 -0.66 -29.25
CA SER A 442 4.64 -0.91 -30.36
C SER A 442 3.85 -2.20 -30.21
N SER A 443 4.36 -3.19 -29.47
CA SER A 443 3.75 -4.51 -29.38
C SER A 443 2.70 -4.54 -28.28
N PRO A 444 1.41 -4.66 -28.62
CA PRO A 444 0.39 -4.80 -27.61
C PRO A 444 0.40 -6.16 -26.92
N ARG A 445 1.20 -7.16 -27.34
CA ARG A 445 0.89 -8.60 -27.15
C ARG A 445 1.94 -9.46 -26.43
N ILE A 446 2.90 -8.85 -25.74
CA ILE A 446 3.88 -9.57 -24.90
C ILE A 446 3.29 -9.68 -23.49
N THR A 447 3.36 -10.86 -22.87
CA THR A 447 2.96 -11.01 -21.45
C THR A 447 3.77 -10.05 -20.59
N ILE A 448 3.11 -9.36 -19.67
CA ILE A 448 3.74 -8.31 -18.87
C ILE A 448 5.01 -8.80 -18.15
N SER A 449 5.00 -10.00 -17.56
CA SER A 449 6.17 -10.58 -16.89
C SER A 449 7.39 -10.69 -17.82
N THR A 450 7.19 -11.23 -19.02
CA THR A 450 8.22 -11.32 -20.07
C THR A 450 8.68 -9.93 -20.54
N ALA A 451 7.76 -8.98 -20.75
CA ALA A 451 8.11 -7.61 -21.12
C ALA A 451 8.97 -6.92 -20.04
N LEU A 452 8.65 -7.12 -18.76
CA LEU A 452 9.41 -6.62 -17.62
C LEU A 452 10.82 -7.24 -17.54
N ARG A 453 10.94 -8.56 -17.75
CA ARG A 453 12.25 -9.24 -17.79
C ARG A 453 13.10 -8.74 -18.96
N MET A 454 12.51 -8.60 -20.15
CA MET A 454 13.20 -8.09 -21.34
C MET A 454 13.69 -6.65 -21.14
N GLU A 455 12.86 -5.81 -20.52
CA GLU A 455 13.24 -4.43 -20.20
C GLU A 455 14.37 -4.36 -19.16
N ALA A 456 14.29 -5.14 -18.07
CA ALA A 456 15.34 -5.20 -17.06
C ALA A 456 16.68 -5.62 -17.68
N LEU A 457 16.68 -6.68 -18.49
CA LEU A 457 17.86 -7.16 -19.20
C LEU A 457 18.41 -6.13 -20.20
N SER A 458 17.54 -5.44 -20.93
CA SER A 458 17.93 -4.38 -21.87
C SER A 458 18.56 -3.19 -21.17
N LYS A 459 17.97 -2.75 -20.05
CA LYS A 459 18.52 -1.64 -19.26
C LYS A 459 19.89 -2.01 -18.71
N ARG A 460 20.05 -3.23 -18.18
CA ARG A 460 21.33 -3.78 -17.73
C ARG A 460 22.37 -3.79 -18.85
N CYS A 461 22.00 -4.24 -20.06
CA CYS A 461 22.87 -4.17 -21.23
C CYS A 461 23.29 -2.74 -21.57
N SER A 462 22.34 -1.80 -21.61
CA SER A 462 22.62 -0.38 -21.89
C SER A 462 23.58 0.22 -20.88
N VAL A 463 23.40 -0.10 -19.60
CA VAL A 463 24.22 0.44 -18.51
C VAL A 463 25.65 -0.10 -18.58
N ILE A 464 25.82 -1.42 -18.72
CA ILE A 464 27.16 -2.04 -18.85
C ILE A 464 27.89 -1.50 -20.10
N ASN A 465 27.16 -1.34 -21.21
CA ASN A 465 27.70 -0.85 -22.47
C ASN A 465 28.16 0.62 -22.37
N GLU A 466 27.38 1.47 -21.72
CA GLU A 466 27.72 2.89 -21.49
C GLU A 466 28.91 3.05 -20.53
N THR A 467 29.03 2.15 -19.57
CA THR A 467 30.16 2.09 -18.61
C THR A 467 31.45 1.75 -19.32
N SER A 468 31.39 0.74 -20.18
CA SER A 468 32.52 0.33 -21.03
C SER A 468 32.98 1.49 -21.94
N ARG A 469 32.03 2.30 -22.46
CA ARG A 469 32.34 3.51 -23.23
C ARG A 469 33.04 4.58 -22.39
N LYS A 470 32.46 4.98 -21.26
CA LYS A 470 33.04 6.03 -20.41
C LYS A 470 34.44 5.69 -19.92
N HIS A 471 34.67 4.44 -19.54
CA HIS A 471 35.99 3.99 -19.14
C HIS A 471 37.00 4.03 -20.30
N SER A 472 36.59 3.62 -21.51
CA SER A 472 37.43 3.76 -22.71
C SER A 472 37.80 5.20 -23.04
N GLU A 473 36.97 6.18 -22.66
CA GLU A 473 37.19 7.60 -22.88
C GLU A 473 38.16 8.25 -21.88
N VAL A 474 38.24 7.72 -20.66
CA VAL A 474 39.05 8.29 -19.56
C VAL A 474 40.47 7.74 -19.55
N GLU A 475 40.64 6.42 -19.72
CA GLU A 475 41.94 5.78 -19.51
C GLU A 475 42.71 5.50 -20.82
N GLY A 476 42.04 5.57 -21.98
CA GLY A 476 42.62 5.21 -23.29
C GLY A 476 42.94 3.71 -23.44
N GLN A 477 43.12 2.99 -22.33
CA GLN A 477 43.20 1.55 -22.17
C GLN A 477 42.65 1.22 -20.78
N LEU A 478 41.75 0.24 -20.70
CA LEU A 478 41.20 -0.25 -19.42
C LEU A 478 42.10 -1.42 -18.91
N PRO A 479 42.22 -1.66 -17.59
CA PRO A 479 42.87 -2.87 -17.08
C PRO A 479 42.15 -4.12 -17.61
N ASP A 480 42.91 -5.08 -18.17
CA ASP A 480 42.38 -6.27 -18.85
C ASP A 480 41.30 -7.01 -18.03
N THR A 481 41.45 -7.07 -16.70
CA THR A 481 40.55 -7.78 -15.81
C THR A 481 39.16 -7.16 -15.67
N GLU A 482 39.04 -5.83 -15.67
CA GLU A 482 37.75 -5.14 -15.50
C GLU A 482 36.93 -5.12 -16.80
N ILE A 483 37.59 -4.95 -17.96
CA ILE A 483 36.94 -5.09 -19.26
C ILE A 483 36.38 -6.51 -19.42
N ILE A 484 37.19 -7.52 -19.11
CA ILE A 484 36.78 -8.92 -19.23
C ILE A 484 35.53 -9.16 -18.37
N PHE A 485 35.48 -8.60 -17.17
CA PHE A 485 34.31 -8.70 -16.30
C PHE A 485 33.07 -8.06 -16.93
N HIS A 486 33.16 -6.80 -17.37
CA HIS A 486 32.03 -6.08 -17.98
C HIS A 486 31.54 -6.74 -19.28
N VAL A 487 32.45 -7.14 -20.17
CA VAL A 487 32.12 -7.79 -21.44
C VAL A 487 31.50 -9.18 -21.22
N LYS A 488 31.97 -9.96 -20.23
CA LYS A 488 31.35 -11.23 -19.84
C LYS A 488 29.94 -11.04 -19.30
N ARG A 489 29.73 -10.04 -18.44
CA ARG A 489 28.39 -9.72 -17.90
C ARG A 489 27.43 -9.22 -18.98
N LEU A 490 27.91 -8.39 -19.90
CA LEU A 490 27.12 -7.92 -21.04
C LEU A 490 26.68 -9.08 -21.92
N LEU A 491 27.59 -10.02 -22.21
CA LEU A 491 27.29 -11.20 -22.99
C LEU A 491 26.27 -12.12 -22.30
N GLU A 492 26.40 -12.31 -20.99
CA GLU A 492 25.44 -13.07 -20.19
C GLU A 492 24.03 -12.46 -20.30
N CYS A 493 23.91 -11.13 -20.17
CA CYS A 493 22.63 -10.42 -20.25
C CYS A 493 22.01 -10.53 -21.65
N LEU A 494 22.81 -10.35 -22.71
CA LEU A 494 22.33 -10.46 -24.08
C LEU A 494 21.85 -11.88 -24.41
N ARG A 495 22.52 -12.92 -23.90
CA ARG A 495 22.09 -14.32 -24.05
C ARG A 495 20.79 -14.61 -23.31
N LYS A 496 20.62 -14.12 -22.08
CA LYS A 496 19.35 -14.22 -21.35
C LYS A 496 18.21 -13.52 -22.08
N LEU A 497 18.49 -12.33 -22.61
CA LEU A 497 17.53 -11.58 -23.41
C LEU A 497 17.16 -12.31 -24.71
N ARG A 498 18.12 -13.01 -25.32
CA ARG A 498 17.87 -13.87 -26.48
C ARG A 498 16.91 -15.01 -26.13
N MET A 499 17.09 -15.66 -24.99
CA MET A 499 16.19 -16.74 -24.55
C MET A 499 14.75 -16.23 -24.39
N GLU A 500 14.55 -15.08 -23.76
CA GLU A 500 13.20 -14.48 -23.63
C GLU A 500 12.61 -14.11 -25.01
N LEU A 501 13.41 -13.60 -25.93
CA LEU A 501 12.97 -13.26 -27.29
C LEU A 501 12.62 -14.48 -28.13
N GLU A 502 13.40 -15.56 -28.02
CA GLU A 502 13.18 -16.82 -28.73
C GLU A 502 11.96 -17.57 -28.15
N ALA A 503 11.75 -17.50 -26.82
CA ALA A 503 10.56 -18.06 -26.16
C ALA A 503 9.24 -17.37 -26.54
N ILE A 504 9.27 -16.17 -27.15
CA ILE A 504 8.06 -15.53 -27.70
C ILE A 504 7.69 -16.11 -29.08
N LEU A 505 8.66 -16.72 -29.78
CA LEU A 505 8.43 -17.36 -31.08
C LEU A 505 7.95 -18.81 -30.97
N GLU A 506 8.32 -19.49 -29.88
CA GLU A 506 7.86 -20.83 -29.51
C GLU A 506 6.43 -20.79 -28.93
#